data_AF-A0A4V2A622-F1
#
_entry.id   AF-A0A4V2A622-F1
#
_cell.length_a   1.000
_cell.length_b   1.000
_cell.length_c   1.000
_cell.angle_alpha   90.00
_cell.angle_beta   90.00
_cell.angle_gamma   90.00
#
_symmetry.space_group_name_H-M   'P 1'
#
loop_
_entity.id
_entity.type
_entity.pdbx_description
1 polymer ?
#
loop_
_entity_poly.entity_id
_entity_poly.type
_entity_poly.pdbx_seq_one_letter_code
_entity_poly.pdbx_strand_id
1 'polypeptide(L)'
;MKFRRLVLLLIFLVVVAAWYTKPTREEFVQFYTSQASLPGPPSIEFTDRFVYSSVTVNFYTPARVEPGEPLKAVSAKKEEYLGLFGRFWKL
;
A
#
# COMPACT_ATOMS: atom_id res chain seq x y z
N MET A 1 -18.85 -21.13 -28.32
CA MET A 1 -19.59 -20.47 -27.21
C MET A 1 -19.22 -20.97 -25.81
N LYS A 2 -18.98 -22.28 -25.58
CA LYS A 2 -18.58 -22.82 -24.27
C LYS A 2 -17.27 -22.23 -23.72
N PHE A 3 -16.25 -22.08 -24.57
CA PHE A 3 -14.94 -21.51 -24.18
C PHE A 3 -15.05 -20.07 -23.65
N ARG A 4 -15.83 -19.21 -24.32
CA ARG A 4 -16.06 -17.83 -23.88
C ARG A 4 -16.75 -17.76 -22.52
N ARG A 5 -17.74 -18.64 -22.26
CA ARG A 5 -18.38 -18.74 -20.94
C ARG A 5 -17.42 -19.22 -19.85
N LEU A 6 -16.54 -20.15 -20.19
CA LEU A 6 -15.55 -20.69 -19.25
C LEU A 6 -14.50 -19.64 -18.86
N VAL A 7 -14.03 -18.84 -19.83
CA VAL A 7 -13.13 -17.71 -19.57
C VAL A 7 -13.80 -16.64 -18.70
N LEU A 8 -15.07 -16.29 -18.99
CA LEU A 8 -15.82 -15.33 -18.18
C LEU A 8 -16.01 -15.81 -16.74
N LEU A 9 -16.32 -17.09 -16.54
CA LEU A 9 -16.43 -17.70 -15.21
C LEU A 9 -15.10 -17.64 -14.47
N LEU A 10 -13.98 -17.91 -15.15
CA LEU A 10 -12.65 -17.84 -14.54
C LEU A 10 -12.30 -16.41 -14.11
N ILE A 11 -12.56 -15.41 -14.97
CA ILE A 11 -12.35 -14.00 -14.62
C ILE A 11 -13.23 -13.61 -13.42
N PHE A 12 -14.50 -14.03 -13.42
CA PHE A 12 -15.41 -13.77 -12.31
C PHE A 12 -14.89 -14.36 -11.00
N LEU A 13 -14.41 -15.60 -11.03
CA LEU A 13 -13.82 -16.28 -9.87
C LEU A 13 -12.59 -15.53 -9.34
N VAL A 14 -11.71 -15.08 -10.23
CA VAL A 14 -10.52 -14.30 -9.88
C VAL A 14 -10.90 -12.96 -9.24
N VAL A 15 -11.90 -12.26 -9.78
CA VAL A 15 -12.38 -10.99 -9.23
C VAL A 15 -13.00 -11.17 -7.85
N VAL A 16 -13.84 -12.18 -7.66
CA VAL A 16 -14.44 -12.49 -6.35
C VAL A 16 -13.36 -12.88 -5.34
N ALA A 17 -12.38 -13.69 -5.75
CA ALA A 17 -11.25 -14.04 -4.90
C ALA A 17 -10.45 -12.80 -4.49
N ALA A 18 -10.10 -11.93 -5.44
CA ALA A 18 -9.36 -10.69 -5.17
C ALA A 18 -10.15 -9.75 -4.24
N TRP A 19 -11.46 -9.66 -4.40
CA TRP A 19 -12.32 -8.86 -3.53
C TRP A 19 -12.38 -9.40 -2.10
N TYR A 20 -12.54 -10.71 -1.94
CA TYR A 20 -12.62 -11.34 -0.61
C TYR A 20 -11.28 -11.37 0.12
N THR A 21 -10.19 -11.50 -0.62
CA THR A 21 -8.82 -11.53 -0.07
C THR A 21 -8.13 -10.17 -0.12
N LYS A 22 -8.88 -9.08 -0.32
CA LYS A 22 -8.29 -7.74 -0.37
C LYS A 22 -7.69 -7.41 1.01
N PRO A 23 -6.39 -7.07 1.09
CA PRO A 23 -5.77 -6.87 2.38
C PRO A 23 -6.11 -5.50 2.97
N THR A 24 -6.30 -5.44 4.28
CA THR A 24 -6.78 -4.24 5.01
C THR A 24 -5.65 -3.32 5.47
N ARG A 25 -6.03 -2.15 6.02
CA ARG A 25 -5.07 -1.20 6.59
C ARG A 25 -4.32 -1.81 7.77
N GLU A 26 -5.01 -2.54 8.64
CA GLU A 26 -4.44 -3.17 9.82
C GLU A 26 -3.41 -4.23 9.44
N GLU A 27 -3.72 -5.04 8.42
CA GLU A 27 -2.80 -6.04 7.87
C GLU A 27 -1.57 -5.39 7.25
N PHE A 28 -1.72 -4.24 6.58
CA PHE A 28 -0.57 -3.48 6.08
C PHE A 28 0.33 -3.00 7.21
N VAL A 29 -0.26 -2.43 8.27
CA VAL A 29 0.52 -1.95 9.43
C VAL A 29 1.30 -3.10 10.05
N GLN A 30 0.72 -4.29 10.19
CA GLN A 30 1.43 -5.48 10.68
C GLN A 30 2.55 -5.94 9.73
N PHE A 31 2.26 -6.03 8.43
CA PHE A 31 3.25 -6.38 7.39
C PHE A 31 4.43 -5.40 7.38
N TYR A 32 4.16 -4.11 7.52
CA TYR A 32 5.17 -3.07 7.45
C TYR A 32 5.99 -2.99 8.74
N THR A 33 5.34 -3.09 9.91
CA THR A 33 6.02 -3.08 11.22
C THR A 33 6.95 -4.29 11.39
N SER A 34 6.59 -5.45 10.81
CA SER A 34 7.45 -6.64 10.86
C SER A 34 8.68 -6.58 9.93
N GLN A 35 8.65 -5.74 8.90
CA GLN A 35 9.76 -5.60 7.94
C GLN A 35 10.64 -4.37 8.14
N ALA A 36 10.10 -3.30 8.72
CA ALA A 36 10.79 -2.02 8.78
C ALA A 36 11.35 -1.75 10.17
N SER A 37 12.69 -1.73 10.29
CA SER A 37 13.37 -0.99 11.35
C SER A 37 13.26 0.49 11.03
N LEU A 38 12.16 1.12 11.46
CA LEU A 38 11.80 2.49 11.08
C LEU A 38 12.66 3.52 11.84
N PRO A 39 13.38 4.43 11.15
CA PRO A 39 14.13 5.50 11.80
C PRO A 39 13.25 6.64 12.35
N GLY A 40 11.92 6.59 12.15
CA GLY A 40 10.94 7.56 12.63
C GLY A 40 9.51 7.17 12.19
N PRO A 41 8.46 7.82 12.72
CA PRO A 41 7.08 7.49 12.38
C PRO A 41 6.75 7.88 10.92
N PRO A 42 6.44 6.92 10.04
CA PRO A 42 6.02 7.21 8.68
C PRO A 42 4.57 7.69 8.63
N SER A 43 4.24 8.53 7.64
CA SER A 43 2.84 8.74 7.24
C SER A 43 2.41 7.62 6.30
N ILE A 44 1.34 6.92 6.66
CA ILE A 44 0.80 5.81 5.86
C ILE A 44 -0.55 6.25 5.28
N GLU A 45 -0.58 6.46 3.98
CA GLU A 45 -1.79 6.75 3.21
C GLU A 45 -2.31 5.44 2.62
N PHE A 46 -3.41 4.94 3.18
CA PHE A 46 -4.07 3.73 2.69
C PHE A 46 -5.28 4.13 1.83
N THR A 47 -5.26 3.72 0.57
CA THR A 47 -6.36 3.90 -0.37
C THR A 47 -7.02 2.56 -0.64
N ASP A 48 -8.27 2.44 -0.20
CA ASP A 48 -9.06 1.24 -0.44
C ASP A 48 -9.74 1.32 -1.81
N ARG A 49 -9.47 0.35 -2.69
CA ARG A 49 -10.16 0.22 -3.99
C ARG A 49 -10.97 -1.07 -4.04
N PHE A 50 -11.72 -1.26 -5.12
CA PHE A 50 -12.68 -2.36 -5.23
C PHE A 50 -12.02 -3.75 -5.09
N VAL A 51 -11.02 -4.07 -5.92
CA VAL A 51 -10.33 -5.40 -5.92
C VAL A 51 -8.91 -5.38 -5.37
N TYR A 52 -8.41 -4.20 -4.98
CA TYR A 52 -7.05 -4.02 -4.51
C TYR A 52 -6.98 -2.85 -3.53
N SER A 53 -5.92 -2.81 -2.73
CA SER A 53 -5.58 -1.64 -1.92
C SER A 53 -4.27 -1.04 -2.43
N SER A 54 -4.12 0.28 -2.29
CA SER A 54 -2.89 0.99 -2.61
C SER A 54 -2.42 1.67 -1.35
N VAL A 55 -1.15 1.52 -1.00
CA VAL A 55 -0.59 2.13 0.20
C VAL A 55 0.64 2.93 -0.15
N THR A 56 0.67 4.18 0.29
CA THR A 56 1.83 5.05 0.15
C THR A 56 2.40 5.32 1.53
N VAL A 57 3.67 4.98 1.72
CA VAL A 57 4.41 5.26 2.94
C VAL A 57 5.35 6.42 2.66
N ASN A 58 5.08 7.55 3.29
CA ASN A 58 5.89 8.76 3.22
C ASN A 58 6.72 8.89 4.50
N PHE A 59 8.04 8.97 4.35
CA PHE A 59 8.97 9.26 5.43
C PHE A 59 9.30 10.74 5.45
N TYR A 60 9.40 11.31 6.64
CA TYR A 60 9.79 12.69 6.84
C TYR A 60 11.09 12.76 7.64
N THR A 61 11.99 13.64 7.23
CA THR A 61 13.19 13.99 7.99
C THR A 61 13.11 15.46 8.40
N PRO A 62 13.51 15.82 9.63
CA PRO A 62 13.62 17.21 10.02
C PRO A 62 14.80 17.85 9.27
N ALA A 63 14.50 18.80 8.39
CA ALA A 63 15.53 19.57 7.68
C ALA A 63 15.27 21.07 7.85
N ARG A 64 16.36 21.85 7.92
CA ARG A 64 16.28 23.30 7.74
C ARG A 64 16.29 23.58 6.24
N VAL A 65 15.21 24.20 5.76
CA VAL A 65 15.10 24.62 4.36
C VAL A 65 15.94 25.87 4.14
N GLU A 66 16.00 26.78 5.12
CA GLU A 66 16.82 27.99 5.11
C GLU A 66 17.52 28.25 6.47
N PRO A 67 18.69 28.91 6.48
CA PRO A 67 19.38 29.27 7.72
C PRO A 67 18.56 30.30 8.52
N GLY A 68 18.17 29.93 9.74
CA GLY A 68 17.36 30.76 10.64
C GLY A 68 15.88 30.35 10.73
N GLU A 69 15.41 29.45 9.85
CA GLU A 69 14.06 28.90 9.93
C GLU A 69 13.95 27.73 10.94
N PRO A 70 12.75 27.50 11.52
CA PRO A 70 12.46 26.31 12.31
C PRO A 70 12.57 25.04 11.44
N LEU A 71 12.90 23.92 12.07
CA LEU A 71 12.96 22.61 11.40
C LEU A 71 11.59 22.29 10.78
N LYS A 72 11.57 22.03 9.47
CA LYS A 72 10.37 21.59 8.74
C LYS A 72 10.49 20.10 8.44
N ALA A 73 9.35 19.40 8.46
CA ALA A 73 9.26 18.01 8.05
C ALA A 73 9.34 17.95 6.52
N VAL A 74 10.47 17.47 5.97
CA VAL A 74 10.67 17.32 4.53
C VAL A 74 10.54 15.86 4.15
N SER A 75 9.82 15.55 3.07
CA SER A 75 9.67 14.18 2.57
C SER A 75 11.04 13.63 2.17
N ALA A 76 11.50 12.61 2.89
CA ALA A 76 12.81 12.01 2.73
C ALA A 76 12.77 10.77 1.81
N LYS A 77 11.67 10.02 1.86
CA LYS A 77 11.50 8.77 1.11
C LYS A 77 10.02 8.49 0.91
N LYS A 78 9.67 8.02 -0.28
CA LYS A 78 8.32 7.54 -0.62
C LYS A 78 8.43 6.06 -0.99
N GLU A 79 7.60 5.21 -0.38
CA GLU A 79 7.47 3.81 -0.75
C GLU A 79 6.02 3.53 -1.12
N GLU A 80 5.79 2.90 -2.27
CA GLU A 80 4.46 2.56 -2.74
C GLU A 80 4.27 1.05 -2.66
N TYR A 81 3.07 0.65 -2.27
CA TYR A 81 2.68 -0.74 -2.10
C TYR A 81 1.31 -0.99 -2.74
N LEU A 82 1.17 -2.16 -3.34
CA LEU A 82 -0.08 -2.68 -3.89
C LEU A 82 -0.52 -3.89 -3.07
N GLY A 83 -1.69 -3.80 -2.47
CA GLY A 83 -2.34 -4.90 -1.77
C GLY A 83 -3.25 -5.69 -2.71
N LEU A 84 -2.93 -6.96 -2.94
CA LEU A 84 -3.69 -7.87 -3.80
C LEU A 84 -3.56 -9.31 -3.28
N PHE A 85 -4.66 -10.07 -3.28
CA PHE A 85 -4.68 -11.48 -2.85
C PHE A 85 -4.06 -11.74 -1.46
N GLY A 86 -4.38 -10.91 -0.48
CA GLY A 86 -3.92 -11.03 0.91
C GLY A 86 -2.44 -10.72 1.10
N ARG A 87 -1.78 -10.12 0.09
CA ARG A 87 -0.35 -9.80 0.12
C ARG A 87 -0.11 -8.36 -0.32
N PHE A 88 0.99 -7.79 0.18
CA PHE A 88 1.47 -6.48 -0.22
C PHE A 88 2.71 -6.62 -1.09
N TRP A 89 2.68 -5.93 -2.22
CA TRP A 89 3.73 -5.91 -3.23
C TRP A 89 4.31 -4.51 -3.29
N LYS A 90 5.62 -4.36 -3.14
CA LYS A 90 6.29 -3.06 -3.31
C LYS A 90 6.33 -2.70 -4.79
N LEU A 91 5.93 -1.48 -5.12
CA LEU A 91 6.10 -0.84 -6.44
C LEU A 91 7.43 -0.08 -6.47
#